data_AF-A0A974YU27-F1
#
_entry.id   AF-A0A974YU27-F1
#
_cell.length_a   1.000
_cell.length_b   1.000
_cell.length_c   1.000
_cell.angle_alpha   90.00
_cell.angle_beta   90.00
_cell.angle_gamma   90.00
#
_symmetry.space_group_name_H-M   'P 1'
#
loop_
_entity.id
_entity.type
_entity.pdbx_description
1 polymer ?
#
loop_
_entity_poly.entity_id
_entity_poly.type
_entity_poly.pdbx_seq_one_letter_code
_entity_poly.pdbx_strand_id
1 'polypeptide(L)'
;MKIMKFITILLTVFALESCGNTKAATNLENNIEAKQIAVLSGKYMISSFIDNTELPKNIHLNFDETTNIVSGFAGCNNFSASYSTAGNTIKFGTFMSTKMMCKRFMDVEQNLMNTLEKTTNFTIKNNVLTLKNSKEDLVVAVNNNISKIAQEDDYTIEYKSSTRGSYLKIVITNDSIISQKQRGAAPEARKFSPNETTDIFKKVAALDLEELENLESPSKAHQYDAAAAATLTITKNGKTYHTKTFDAGKPNAKIEDLVNTIFSLSEKQ
;
A
#
# COMPACT_ATOMS: atom_id res chain seq x y z
N MET A 1 -38.76 43.05 62.48
CA MET A 1 -39.20 44.46 62.41
C MET A 1 -38.22 45.22 61.52
N LYS A 2 -38.68 45.71 60.35
CA LYS A 2 -38.22 46.92 59.61
C LYS A 2 -36.70 47.11 59.41
N ILE A 3 -36.12 47.11 58.20
CA ILE A 3 -36.14 48.15 57.14
C ILE A 3 -35.13 47.64 56.08
N MET A 4 -35.43 47.36 54.82
CA MET A 4 -35.87 48.17 53.66
C MET A 4 -34.87 49.24 53.18
N LYS A 5 -34.13 48.87 52.11
CA LYS A 5 -33.73 49.65 50.91
C LYS A 5 -33.32 51.14 51.03
N PHE A 6 -32.10 51.41 50.54
CA PHE A 6 -31.65 52.60 49.79
C PHE A 6 -30.84 52.01 48.60
N ILE A 7 -31.14 52.12 47.29
CA ILE A 7 -31.42 53.27 46.40
C ILE A 7 -30.35 54.35 46.63
N THR A 8 -29.41 54.69 45.72
CA THR A 8 -29.59 55.27 44.37
C THR A 8 -28.20 55.49 43.68
N ILE A 9 -28.14 55.36 42.34
CA ILE A 9 -27.36 56.13 41.32
C ILE A 9 -25.82 56.00 41.31
N LEU A 10 -25.18 55.30 40.35
CA LEU A 10 -24.95 55.58 38.91
C LEU A 10 -23.89 56.68 38.64
N LEU A 11 -22.68 56.26 38.20
CA LEU A 11 -21.96 56.96 37.12
C LEU A 11 -21.09 55.97 36.34
N THR A 12 -21.52 55.73 35.11
CA THR A 12 -20.88 54.94 34.06
C THR A 12 -19.63 55.64 33.52
N VAL A 13 -18.51 54.93 33.41
CA VAL A 13 -17.47 55.26 32.43
C VAL A 13 -17.37 54.10 31.44
N PHE A 14 -17.95 54.38 30.27
CA PHE A 14 -17.76 53.66 29.03
C PHE A 14 -16.28 53.69 28.63
N ALA A 15 -15.74 52.53 28.24
CA ALA A 15 -14.63 52.45 27.29
C ALA A 15 -14.95 51.34 26.27
N LEU A 16 -15.54 51.75 25.15
CA LEU A 16 -15.36 51.14 23.83
C LEU A 16 -14.09 51.82 23.23
N GLU A 17 -13.25 51.26 22.36
CA GLU A 17 -13.38 50.36 21.21
C GLU A 17 -12.03 49.60 21.03
N SER A 18 -12.01 48.29 20.78
CA SER A 18 -11.79 47.61 19.48
C SER A 18 -10.49 47.93 18.70
N CYS A 19 -9.64 46.91 18.48
CA CYS A 19 -9.15 46.48 17.15
C CYS A 19 -8.06 45.39 17.26
N GLY A 20 -8.14 44.37 16.38
CA GLY A 20 -6.97 43.83 15.68
C GLY A 20 -6.35 42.51 16.16
N ASN A 21 -6.64 41.44 15.41
CA ASN A 21 -6.06 40.10 15.49
C ASN A 21 -4.72 40.02 14.73
N THR A 22 -3.65 39.38 15.24
CA THR A 22 -2.80 38.42 14.47
C THR A 22 -1.68 37.71 15.28
N LYS A 23 -1.62 36.37 15.09
CA LYS A 23 -0.48 35.41 15.18
C LYS A 23 0.20 35.21 16.55
N ALA A 24 0.60 34.03 16.99
CA ALA A 24 0.46 32.62 16.61
C ALA A 24 1.23 31.82 17.70
N ALA A 25 0.90 30.52 17.82
CA ALA A 25 1.69 29.44 18.45
C ALA A 25 1.71 29.39 20.00
N THR A 26 1.55 28.24 20.66
CA THR A 26 1.28 26.85 20.28
C THR A 26 1.00 26.08 21.58
N ASN A 27 0.17 25.04 21.47
CA ASN A 27 0.15 23.80 22.27
C ASN A 27 -1.22 23.52 22.92
N LEU A 28 -2.14 23.08 22.08
CA LEU A 28 -3.17 22.12 22.46
C LEU A 28 -2.77 20.80 21.80
N GLU A 29 -2.44 19.83 22.64
CA GLU A 29 -2.26 18.43 22.26
C GLU A 29 -3.56 17.91 21.65
N ASN A 30 -3.62 17.95 20.34
CA ASN A 30 -4.63 17.25 19.58
C ASN A 30 -4.26 15.77 19.55
N ASN A 31 -4.91 14.99 20.42
CA ASN A 31 -5.15 13.56 20.19
C ASN A 31 -6.08 13.41 18.97
N ILE A 32 -5.54 13.66 17.78
CA ILE A 32 -6.14 13.20 16.54
C ILE A 32 -5.52 11.83 16.27
N GLU A 33 -6.11 10.80 16.86
CA GLU A 33 -6.29 9.57 16.10
C GLU A 33 -7.23 9.93 14.95
N ALA A 34 -6.66 10.41 13.84
CA ALA A 34 -7.36 10.44 12.58
C ALA A 34 -7.62 8.99 12.19
N LYS A 35 -8.77 8.46 12.63
CA LYS A 35 -9.37 7.24 12.11
C LYS A 35 -9.56 7.49 10.61
N GLN A 36 -8.56 7.09 9.83
CA GLN A 36 -8.57 7.13 8.39
C GLN A 36 -9.83 6.40 7.92
N ILE A 37 -10.83 7.14 7.44
CA ILE A 37 -12.02 6.56 6.83
C ILE A 37 -11.50 5.92 5.55
N ALA A 38 -11.42 4.60 5.52
CA ALA A 38 -11.01 3.86 4.35
C ALA A 38 -12.06 4.08 3.25
N VAL A 39 -11.74 4.95 2.29
CA VAL A 39 -12.59 5.23 1.14
C VAL A 39 -12.53 4.03 0.20
N LEU A 40 -13.69 3.47 -0.12
CA LEU A 40 -13.81 2.33 -1.01
C LEU A 40 -13.89 2.83 -2.46
N SER A 41 -12.76 2.80 -3.16
CA SER A 41 -12.66 3.34 -4.52
C SER A 41 -11.60 2.59 -5.34
N GLY A 42 -11.81 2.52 -6.65
CA GLY A 42 -10.87 1.93 -7.61
C GLY A 42 -11.05 0.44 -7.84
N LYS A 43 -10.09 -0.15 -8.56
CA LYS A 43 -10.13 -1.52 -9.07
C LYS A 43 -9.42 -2.50 -8.13
N TYR A 44 -10.13 -3.56 -7.75
CA TYR A 44 -9.67 -4.65 -6.91
C TYR A 44 -9.76 -5.98 -7.64
N MET A 45 -8.64 -6.71 -7.74
CA MET A 45 -8.59 -8.05 -8.33
C MET A 45 -8.97 -9.08 -7.27
N ILE A 46 -9.94 -9.95 -7.54
CA ILE A 46 -10.38 -10.95 -6.57
C ILE A 46 -9.33 -12.06 -6.50
N SER A 47 -8.74 -12.27 -5.32
CA SER A 47 -7.76 -13.34 -5.06
C SER A 47 -8.42 -14.63 -4.57
N SER A 48 -9.52 -14.49 -3.83
CA SER A 48 -10.31 -15.62 -3.33
C SER A 48 -11.70 -15.16 -2.94
N PHE A 49 -12.66 -16.07 -2.99
CA PHE A 49 -13.95 -15.93 -2.33
C PHE A 49 -14.52 -17.30 -1.96
N ILE A 50 -15.47 -17.31 -1.03
CA ILE A 50 -16.07 -18.55 -0.54
C ILE A 50 -16.69 -19.34 -1.70
N ASP A 51 -16.57 -20.66 -1.66
CA ASP A 51 -17.16 -21.59 -2.64
C ASP A 51 -16.48 -21.71 -4.01
N ASN A 52 -15.23 -21.26 -4.20
CA ASN A 52 -14.51 -21.53 -5.45
C ASN A 52 -13.02 -21.89 -5.29
N THR A 53 -12.63 -23.00 -5.91
CA THR A 53 -11.24 -23.50 -5.96
C THR A 53 -10.46 -23.02 -7.18
N GLU A 54 -11.14 -22.59 -8.24
CA GLU A 54 -10.52 -22.08 -9.47
C GLU A 54 -11.15 -20.75 -9.88
N LEU A 55 -10.31 -19.73 -10.07
CA LEU A 55 -10.76 -18.39 -10.47
C LEU A 55 -10.34 -18.07 -11.90
N PRO A 56 -11.21 -17.43 -12.70
CA PRO A 56 -10.86 -16.93 -14.01
C PRO A 56 -9.83 -15.82 -13.92
N LYS A 57 -8.99 -15.73 -14.96
CA LYS A 57 -8.09 -14.59 -15.12
C LYS A 57 -8.91 -13.30 -15.20
N ASN A 58 -8.43 -12.24 -14.56
CA ASN A 58 -9.02 -10.91 -14.57
C ASN A 58 -10.37 -10.74 -13.86
N ILE A 59 -10.78 -11.67 -12.99
CA ILE A 59 -11.92 -11.45 -12.10
C ILE A 59 -11.67 -10.25 -11.16
N HIS A 60 -12.57 -9.27 -11.15
CA HIS A 60 -12.34 -8.01 -10.44
C HIS A 60 -13.63 -7.27 -10.04
N LEU A 61 -13.48 -6.39 -9.06
CA LEU A 61 -14.45 -5.37 -8.66
C LEU A 61 -13.86 -3.99 -8.97
N ASN A 62 -14.68 -3.04 -9.37
CA ASN A 62 -14.30 -1.65 -9.59
C ASN A 62 -15.34 -0.75 -8.90
N PHE A 63 -14.91 0.00 -7.90
CA PHE A 63 -15.76 0.90 -7.14
C PHE A 63 -15.59 2.32 -7.67
N ASP A 64 -16.66 2.88 -8.23
CA ASP A 64 -16.72 4.29 -8.60
C ASP A 64 -17.39 5.07 -7.48
N GLU A 65 -16.62 5.93 -6.80
CA GLU A 65 -17.07 6.78 -5.71
C GLU A 65 -17.96 7.94 -6.20
N THR A 66 -17.76 8.38 -7.45
CA THR A 66 -18.51 9.52 -8.00
C THR A 66 -19.95 9.13 -8.34
N THR A 67 -20.15 7.92 -8.83
CA THR A 67 -21.47 7.40 -9.21
C THR A 67 -22.07 6.45 -8.18
N ASN A 68 -21.31 6.01 -7.18
CA ASN A 68 -21.68 4.95 -6.23
C ASN A 68 -22.09 3.65 -6.92
N ILE A 69 -21.38 3.31 -8.00
CA ILE A 69 -21.57 2.08 -8.76
C ILE A 69 -20.36 1.16 -8.56
N VAL A 70 -20.62 -0.09 -8.22
CA VAL A 70 -19.64 -1.17 -8.33
C VAL A 70 -19.86 -1.86 -9.67
N SER A 71 -18.78 -2.11 -10.40
CA SER A 71 -18.79 -2.87 -11.66
C SER A 71 -17.66 -3.88 -11.68
N GLY A 72 -17.66 -4.79 -12.65
CA GLY A 72 -16.53 -5.70 -12.80
C GLY A 72 -16.79 -6.88 -13.72
N PHE A 73 -15.83 -7.79 -13.72
CA PHE A 73 -15.91 -9.05 -14.46
C PHE A 73 -15.99 -10.21 -13.46
N ALA A 74 -17.02 -11.04 -13.59
CA ALA A 74 -17.34 -12.15 -12.70
C ALA A 74 -16.97 -13.53 -13.29
N GLY A 75 -16.15 -13.55 -14.34
CA GLY A 75 -15.60 -14.78 -14.91
C GLY A 75 -16.22 -15.21 -16.23
N CYS A 76 -17.55 -15.20 -16.31
CA CYS A 76 -18.23 -15.26 -17.60
C CYS A 76 -18.73 -13.87 -18.00
N ASN A 77 -19.58 -13.23 -17.21
CA ASN A 77 -20.15 -11.95 -17.58
C ASN A 77 -19.54 -10.75 -16.85
N ASN A 78 -19.83 -9.56 -17.39
CA ASN A 78 -19.63 -8.31 -16.68
C ASN A 78 -20.87 -8.00 -15.84
N PHE A 79 -20.66 -7.40 -14.67
CA PHE A 79 -21.73 -7.03 -13.76
C PHE A 79 -21.63 -5.57 -13.32
N SER A 80 -22.73 -5.05 -12.78
CA SER A 80 -22.77 -3.79 -12.06
C SER A 80 -23.89 -3.77 -11.01
N ALA A 81 -23.72 -2.98 -9.96
CA ALA A 81 -24.73 -2.69 -8.95
C ALA A 81 -24.48 -1.31 -8.34
N SER A 82 -25.50 -0.69 -7.76
CA SER A 82 -25.27 0.42 -6.84
C SER A 82 -24.65 -0.08 -5.54
N TYR A 83 -23.92 0.78 -4.83
CA TYR A 83 -23.51 0.50 -3.47
C TYR A 83 -23.63 1.74 -2.59
N SER A 84 -23.68 1.54 -1.28
CA SER A 84 -23.62 2.62 -0.30
C SER A 84 -22.72 2.19 0.85
N THR A 85 -22.02 3.16 1.44
CA THR A 85 -21.13 2.92 2.59
C THR A 85 -21.50 3.84 3.75
N ALA A 86 -21.40 3.30 4.96
CA ALA A 86 -21.47 4.08 6.19
C ALA A 86 -20.41 3.55 7.15
N GLY A 87 -19.29 4.27 7.25
CA GLY A 87 -18.09 3.76 7.91
C GLY A 87 -17.58 2.48 7.25
N ASN A 88 -17.51 1.39 8.00
CA ASN A 88 -17.09 0.06 7.51
C ASN A 88 -18.25 -0.83 7.07
N THR A 89 -19.47 -0.29 7.01
CA THR A 89 -20.62 -1.02 6.48
C THR A 89 -20.75 -0.75 4.98
N ILE A 90 -21.16 -1.78 4.24
CA ILE A 90 -21.44 -1.68 2.82
C ILE A 90 -22.76 -2.38 2.53
N LYS A 91 -23.55 -1.79 1.63
CA LYS A 91 -24.75 -2.42 1.08
C LYS A 91 -24.72 -2.32 -0.43
N PHE A 92 -24.83 -3.46 -1.09
CA PHE A 92 -25.02 -3.53 -2.53
C PHE A 92 -26.50 -3.47 -2.87
N GLY A 93 -26.82 -2.79 -3.97
CA GLY A 93 -28.12 -2.87 -4.61
C GLY A 93 -28.24 -4.13 -5.46
N THR A 94 -29.25 -4.16 -6.33
CA THR A 94 -29.47 -5.28 -7.24
C THR A 94 -28.34 -5.39 -8.25
N PHE A 95 -27.75 -6.58 -8.35
CA PHE A 95 -26.76 -6.88 -9.38
C PHE A 95 -27.41 -7.08 -10.74
N MET A 96 -26.87 -6.37 -11.73
CA MET A 96 -27.17 -6.53 -13.15
C MET A 96 -25.96 -7.18 -13.81
N SER A 97 -26.20 -8.22 -14.61
CA SER A 97 -25.15 -8.91 -15.36
C SER A 97 -25.51 -9.04 -16.83
N THR A 98 -24.51 -9.07 -17.70
CA THR A 98 -24.72 -9.48 -19.10
C THR A 98 -25.11 -10.96 -19.17
N LYS A 99 -25.65 -11.41 -20.30
CA LYS A 99 -26.00 -12.84 -20.50
C LYS A 99 -25.25 -13.40 -21.69
N MET A 100 -24.04 -13.89 -21.45
CA MET A 100 -23.25 -14.68 -22.41
C MET A 100 -23.00 -16.08 -21.87
N MET A 101 -22.83 -17.03 -22.79
CA MET A 101 -22.54 -18.43 -22.45
C MET A 101 -21.03 -18.67 -22.55
N CYS A 102 -20.42 -19.14 -21.47
CA CYS A 102 -19.01 -19.50 -21.41
C CYS A 102 -18.81 -21.01 -21.29
N LYS A 103 -17.69 -21.52 -21.81
CA LYS A 103 -17.30 -22.93 -21.66
C LYS A 103 -16.90 -23.29 -20.21
N ARG A 104 -16.47 -22.30 -19.41
CA ARG A 104 -16.02 -22.43 -18.01
C ARG A 104 -16.48 -21.20 -17.22
N PHE A 105 -16.51 -21.30 -15.88
CA PHE A 105 -16.73 -20.19 -14.95
C PHE A 105 -18.14 -19.54 -14.97
N MET A 106 -19.15 -20.26 -15.48
CA MET A 106 -20.55 -19.83 -15.38
C MET A 106 -21.07 -19.88 -13.94
N ASP A 107 -20.64 -20.91 -13.20
CA ASP A 107 -20.88 -21.14 -11.78
C ASP A 107 -20.20 -20.08 -10.90
N VAL A 108 -18.97 -19.71 -11.25
CA VAL A 108 -18.20 -18.65 -10.57
C VAL A 108 -18.98 -17.33 -10.54
N GLU A 109 -19.59 -16.92 -11.66
CA GLU A 109 -20.36 -15.69 -11.73
C GLU A 109 -21.52 -15.68 -10.73
N GLN A 110 -22.36 -16.73 -10.77
CA GLN A 110 -23.53 -16.81 -9.91
C GLN A 110 -23.13 -16.87 -8.43
N ASN A 111 -22.09 -17.66 -8.11
CA ASN A 111 -21.58 -17.77 -6.76
C ASN A 111 -21.02 -16.44 -6.25
N LEU A 112 -20.33 -15.68 -7.11
CA LEU A 112 -19.81 -14.37 -6.74
C LEU A 112 -20.95 -13.39 -6.44
N MET A 113 -21.99 -13.31 -7.29
CA MET A 113 -23.12 -12.40 -7.04
C MET A 113 -23.83 -12.75 -5.73
N ASN A 114 -24.14 -14.03 -5.51
CA ASN A 114 -24.75 -14.52 -4.26
C ASN A 114 -23.89 -14.22 -3.03
N THR A 115 -22.56 -14.22 -3.18
CA THR A 115 -21.60 -13.92 -2.11
C THR A 115 -21.57 -12.42 -1.81
N LEU A 116 -21.53 -11.58 -2.86
CA LEU A 116 -21.54 -10.13 -2.70
C LEU A 116 -22.83 -9.64 -2.05
N GLU A 117 -23.98 -10.23 -2.39
CA GLU A 117 -25.27 -9.92 -1.74
C GLU A 117 -25.29 -10.19 -0.23
N LYS A 118 -24.49 -11.15 0.26
CA LYS A 118 -24.38 -11.47 1.69
C LYS A 118 -23.44 -10.53 2.44
N THR A 119 -22.72 -9.65 1.74
CA THR A 119 -21.74 -8.75 2.36
C THR A 119 -22.44 -7.63 3.12
N THR A 120 -22.02 -7.42 4.37
CA THR A 120 -22.54 -6.32 5.22
C THR A 120 -21.45 -5.33 5.61
N ASN A 121 -20.19 -5.77 5.56
CA ASN A 121 -19.05 -5.01 6.04
C ASN A 121 -17.84 -5.19 5.12
N PHE A 122 -16.95 -4.20 5.19
CA PHE A 122 -15.67 -4.28 4.51
C PHE A 122 -14.54 -3.74 5.39
N THR A 123 -13.34 -4.23 5.12
CA THR A 123 -12.10 -3.66 5.64
C THR A 123 -11.11 -3.49 4.51
N ILE A 124 -10.38 -2.39 4.54
CA ILE A 124 -9.24 -2.16 3.65
C ILE A 124 -8.01 -2.04 4.53
N LYS A 125 -7.05 -2.95 4.37
CA LYS A 125 -5.74 -2.91 5.04
C LYS A 125 -4.67 -3.30 4.03
N ASN A 126 -3.59 -2.52 3.96
CA ASN A 126 -2.45 -2.81 3.07
C ASN A 126 -2.88 -3.10 1.61
N ASN A 127 -3.82 -2.30 1.08
CA ASN A 127 -4.43 -2.48 -0.25
C ASN A 127 -5.24 -3.76 -0.46
N VAL A 128 -5.46 -4.56 0.58
CA VAL A 128 -6.34 -5.71 0.55
C VAL A 128 -7.72 -5.27 1.02
N LEU A 129 -8.70 -5.41 0.14
CA LEU A 129 -10.11 -5.35 0.44
C LEU A 129 -10.58 -6.72 0.90
N THR A 130 -11.15 -6.76 2.08
CA THR A 130 -11.88 -7.93 2.58
C THR A 130 -13.35 -7.54 2.71
N LEU A 131 -14.22 -8.20 1.95
CA LEU A 131 -15.66 -8.14 2.09
C LEU A 131 -16.11 -9.27 3.00
N LYS A 132 -16.98 -8.97 3.96
CA LYS A 132 -17.38 -9.91 4.99
C LYS A 132 -18.81 -9.71 5.44
N ASN A 133 -19.33 -10.73 6.10
CA ASN A 133 -20.59 -10.65 6.85
C ASN A 133 -20.29 -10.71 8.36
N SER A 134 -21.30 -10.94 9.19
CA SER A 134 -21.15 -11.06 10.64
C SER A 134 -20.44 -12.34 11.11
N LYS A 135 -20.25 -13.33 10.22
CA LYS A 135 -19.73 -14.67 10.53
C LYS A 135 -18.31 -14.89 10.01
N GLU A 136 -18.02 -14.45 8.80
CA GLU A 136 -16.80 -14.83 8.08
C GLU A 136 -16.41 -13.82 6.97
N ASP A 137 -15.18 -13.95 6.51
CA ASP A 137 -14.67 -13.25 5.34
C ASP A 137 -15.17 -13.95 4.07
N LEU A 138 -15.80 -13.19 3.17
CA LEU A 138 -16.49 -13.69 1.99
C LEU A 138 -15.66 -13.56 0.72
N VAL A 139 -15.02 -12.38 0.53
CA VAL A 139 -14.21 -12.07 -0.65
C VAL A 139 -12.94 -11.37 -0.18
N VAL A 140 -11.80 -11.80 -0.71
CA VAL A 140 -10.52 -11.11 -0.58
C VAL A 140 -10.12 -10.61 -1.97
N ALA A 141 -9.85 -9.32 -2.07
CA ALA A 141 -9.46 -8.67 -3.31
C ALA A 141 -8.35 -7.65 -3.09
N VAL A 142 -7.50 -7.43 -4.08
CA VAL A 142 -6.30 -6.59 -3.95
C VAL A 142 -6.42 -5.37 -4.87
N ASN A 143 -6.31 -4.17 -4.31
CA ASN A 143 -6.26 -2.92 -5.08
C ASN A 143 -4.96 -2.88 -5.86
N ASN A 144 -5.09 -3.07 -7.16
CA ASN A 144 -3.99 -3.36 -8.05
C ASN A 144 -3.64 -2.17 -8.95
N ASN A 145 -3.80 -0.95 -8.43
CA ASN A 145 -3.06 0.20 -8.94
C ASN A 145 -1.52 -0.05 -8.94
N ILE A 146 -1.05 -1.17 -8.37
CA ILE A 146 0.36 -1.59 -8.33
C ILE A 146 0.61 -2.96 -8.97
N SER A 147 -0.36 -3.86 -9.13
CA SER A 147 -0.11 -5.04 -9.99
C SER A 147 -0.04 -4.68 -11.47
N LYS A 148 -0.43 -3.47 -11.87
CA LYS A 148 -0.07 -2.94 -13.19
C LYS A 148 1.34 -2.36 -13.24
N ILE A 149 1.93 -1.99 -12.10
CA ILE A 149 3.31 -1.48 -12.01
C ILE A 149 4.32 -2.64 -11.97
N ALA A 150 3.96 -3.82 -11.45
CA ALA A 150 4.89 -4.96 -11.29
C ALA A 150 4.56 -6.20 -12.13
N GLN A 151 3.62 -6.12 -13.09
CA GLN A 151 3.22 -7.27 -13.91
C GLN A 151 3.33 -7.03 -15.43
N GLU A 152 3.60 -5.79 -15.87
CA GLU A 152 4.06 -5.49 -17.25
C GLU A 152 5.57 -5.18 -17.29
N ASP A 153 6.10 -4.57 -16.23
CA ASP A 153 7.52 -4.22 -16.16
C ASP A 153 8.33 -5.37 -15.56
N ASP A 154 9.39 -5.80 -16.26
CA ASP A 154 10.35 -6.78 -15.75
C ASP A 154 11.37 -6.09 -14.85
N TYR A 155 11.27 -6.32 -13.53
CA TYR A 155 12.20 -5.79 -12.56
C TYR A 155 13.18 -6.84 -12.06
N THR A 156 14.44 -6.43 -11.95
CA THR A 156 15.45 -7.10 -11.14
C THR A 156 16.10 -6.08 -10.22
N ILE A 157 16.13 -6.37 -8.92
CA ILE A 157 16.80 -5.54 -7.91
C ILE A 157 17.98 -6.34 -7.37
N GLU A 158 19.19 -5.82 -7.51
CA GLU A 158 20.40 -6.42 -6.95
C GLU A 158 21.00 -5.50 -5.89
N TYR A 159 21.13 -6.02 -4.67
CA TYR A 159 22.01 -5.44 -3.65
C TYR A 159 23.27 -6.28 -3.56
N LYS A 160 24.43 -5.62 -3.63
CA LYS A 160 25.72 -6.28 -3.50
C LYS A 160 26.59 -5.51 -2.53
N SER A 161 27.24 -6.22 -1.61
CA SER A 161 28.28 -5.65 -0.76
C SER A 161 29.47 -6.60 -0.62
N SER A 162 30.68 -6.07 -0.57
CA SER A 162 31.86 -6.91 -0.34
C SER A 162 33.02 -6.18 0.31
N THR A 163 33.87 -6.95 1.00
CA THR A 163 35.20 -6.56 1.47
C THR A 163 36.22 -7.59 0.97
N ARG A 164 37.45 -7.53 1.50
CA ARG A 164 38.46 -8.59 1.35
C ARG A 164 38.03 -9.92 1.97
N GLY A 165 37.25 -9.90 3.07
CA GLY A 165 36.85 -11.09 3.82
C GLY A 165 35.37 -11.47 3.73
N SER A 166 34.52 -10.60 3.19
CA SER A 166 33.06 -10.81 3.14
C SER A 166 32.47 -10.53 1.77
N TYR A 167 31.35 -11.19 1.47
CA TYR A 167 30.58 -11.03 0.26
C TYR A 167 29.10 -11.21 0.58
N LEU A 168 28.26 -10.37 -0.01
CA LEU A 168 26.82 -10.55 0.00
C LEU A 168 26.30 -10.10 -1.35
N LYS A 169 25.45 -10.92 -1.95
CA LYS A 169 24.65 -10.58 -3.11
C LYS A 169 23.22 -11.05 -2.85
N ILE A 170 22.28 -10.12 -2.95
CA ILE A 170 20.85 -10.38 -2.87
C ILE A 170 20.25 -9.93 -4.20
N VAL A 171 19.53 -10.83 -4.88
CA VAL A 171 18.84 -10.56 -6.13
C VAL A 171 17.36 -10.82 -5.92
N ILE A 172 16.54 -9.84 -6.23
CA ILE A 172 15.09 -9.93 -6.19
C ILE A 172 14.57 -9.86 -7.63
N THR A 173 13.78 -10.86 -8.02
CA THR A 173 13.00 -10.90 -9.25
C THR A 173 11.51 -10.72 -8.93
N ASN A 174 10.65 -10.74 -9.94
CA ASN A 174 9.21 -10.61 -9.78
C ASN A 174 8.59 -11.67 -8.83
N ASP A 175 9.21 -12.84 -8.72
CA ASP A 175 8.64 -14.00 -8.02
C ASP A 175 9.57 -14.62 -6.97
N SER A 176 10.82 -14.16 -6.87
CA SER A 176 11.81 -14.80 -6.02
C SER A 176 12.84 -13.83 -5.46
N ILE A 177 13.42 -14.23 -4.33
CA ILE A 177 14.61 -13.65 -3.75
C ILE A 177 15.71 -14.70 -3.71
N ILE A 178 16.90 -14.30 -4.10
CA ILE A 178 18.09 -15.14 -4.20
C ILE A 178 19.19 -14.46 -3.38
N SER A 179 19.77 -15.16 -2.41
CA SER A 179 20.85 -14.65 -1.59
C SER A 179 22.11 -15.49 -1.72
N GLN A 180 23.27 -14.85 -1.69
CA GLN A 180 24.58 -15.49 -1.76
C GLN A 180 25.55 -14.78 -0.82
N LYS A 181 26.02 -15.48 0.22
CA LYS A 181 26.89 -14.94 1.28
C LYS A 181 28.38 -15.21 1.07
N GLN A 182 28.75 -15.94 0.01
CA GLN A 182 30.13 -16.27 -0.32
C GLN A 182 30.33 -16.30 -1.83
N ARG A 183 31.50 -15.86 -2.32
CA ARG A 183 31.82 -15.91 -3.74
C ARG A 183 31.90 -17.37 -4.20
N GLY A 184 31.15 -17.71 -5.25
CA GLY A 184 31.16 -19.05 -5.85
C GLY A 184 30.36 -20.11 -5.10
N ALA A 185 29.80 -19.81 -3.92
CA ALA A 185 28.88 -20.71 -3.24
C ALA A 185 27.52 -20.76 -3.98
N ALA A 186 26.80 -21.88 -3.84
CA ALA A 186 25.44 -21.98 -4.36
C ALA A 186 24.54 -20.95 -3.67
N PRO A 187 23.68 -20.23 -4.42
CA PRO A 187 22.77 -19.28 -3.83
C PRO A 187 21.57 -19.97 -3.16
N GLU A 188 21.04 -19.34 -2.12
CA GLU A 188 19.79 -19.72 -1.47
C GLU A 188 18.63 -18.96 -2.13
N ALA A 189 17.62 -19.68 -2.63
CA ALA A 189 16.47 -19.08 -3.32
C ALA A 189 15.17 -19.36 -2.57
N ARG A 190 14.32 -18.33 -2.46
CA ARG A 190 12.98 -18.39 -1.86
C ARG A 190 11.97 -17.73 -2.79
N LYS A 191 10.79 -18.33 -2.93
CA LYS A 191 9.66 -17.69 -3.63
C LYS A 191 8.99 -16.66 -2.73
N PHE A 192 8.56 -15.55 -3.30
CA PHE A 192 7.82 -14.55 -2.55
C PHE A 192 6.37 -14.96 -2.27
N SER A 193 5.84 -14.44 -1.16
CA SER A 193 4.39 -14.28 -1.01
C SER A 193 3.92 -13.04 -1.79
N PRO A 194 2.67 -13.01 -2.29
CA PRO A 194 2.14 -11.87 -3.05
C PRO A 194 2.27 -10.50 -2.35
N ASN A 195 2.24 -10.49 -1.02
CA ASN A 195 2.36 -9.27 -0.21
C ASN A 195 3.80 -8.71 -0.22
N GLU A 196 4.81 -9.57 -0.20
CA GLU A 196 6.23 -9.18 -0.18
C GLU A 196 6.67 -8.56 -1.51
N THR A 197 6.26 -9.19 -2.61
CA THR A 197 6.44 -8.67 -3.98
C THR A 197 5.84 -7.27 -4.13
N THR A 198 4.66 -7.06 -3.54
CA THR A 198 3.93 -5.80 -3.67
C THR A 198 4.61 -4.65 -2.91
N ASP A 199 5.18 -4.90 -1.73
CA ASP A 199 5.85 -3.86 -0.95
C ASP A 199 7.18 -3.42 -1.57
N ILE A 200 8.01 -4.37 -2.02
CA ILE A 200 9.33 -4.05 -2.58
C ILE A 200 9.23 -3.23 -3.88
N PHE A 201 8.31 -3.59 -4.80
CA PHE A 201 8.17 -2.88 -6.06
C PHE A 201 7.48 -1.51 -5.91
N LYS A 202 6.68 -1.29 -4.86
CA LYS A 202 6.21 0.06 -4.51
C LYS A 202 7.37 0.98 -4.16
N LYS A 203 8.30 0.48 -3.34
CA LYS A 203 9.49 1.25 -2.93
C LYS A 203 10.34 1.59 -4.14
N VAL A 204 10.53 0.66 -5.07
CA VAL A 204 11.22 0.94 -6.35
C VAL A 204 10.46 1.94 -7.22
N ALA A 205 9.15 1.81 -7.37
CA ALA A 205 8.34 2.71 -8.19
C ALA A 205 8.27 4.15 -7.66
N ALA A 206 8.52 4.35 -6.37
CA ALA A 206 8.61 5.66 -5.74
C ALA A 206 9.97 6.35 -5.95
N LEU A 207 10.98 5.64 -6.47
CA LEU A 207 12.30 6.20 -6.75
C LEU A 207 12.36 6.86 -8.12
N ASP A 208 13.11 7.95 -8.18
CA ASP A 208 13.64 8.45 -9.45
C ASP A 208 14.88 7.63 -9.83
N LEU A 209 14.71 6.71 -10.78
CA LEU A 209 15.76 5.76 -11.16
C LEU A 209 16.94 6.44 -11.86
N GLU A 210 16.72 7.57 -12.55
CA GLU A 210 17.78 8.28 -13.27
C GLU A 210 18.72 9.01 -12.32
N GLU A 211 18.24 9.36 -11.12
CA GLU A 211 19.01 10.03 -10.08
C GLU A 211 19.81 9.09 -9.18
N LEU A 212 19.71 7.76 -9.37
CA LEU A 212 20.42 6.80 -8.50
C LEU A 212 21.94 6.97 -8.55
N GLU A 213 22.51 7.22 -9.73
CA GLU A 213 23.96 7.42 -9.90
C GLU A 213 24.44 8.72 -9.24
N ASN A 214 23.52 9.67 -9.00
CA ASN A 214 23.83 10.95 -8.36
C ASN A 214 23.74 10.90 -6.83
N LEU A 215 23.28 9.79 -6.25
CA LEU A 215 23.16 9.66 -4.80
C LEU A 215 24.55 9.61 -4.14
N GLU A 216 24.82 10.63 -3.33
CA GLU A 216 26.04 10.67 -2.52
C GLU A 216 25.92 9.78 -1.29
N SER A 217 27.01 9.09 -0.98
CA SER A 217 27.07 8.25 0.22
C SER A 217 27.18 9.12 1.48
N PRO A 218 26.44 8.81 2.57
CA PRO A 218 26.57 9.53 3.84
C PRO A 218 27.97 9.49 4.44
N SER A 219 28.76 8.46 4.13
CA SER A 219 30.15 8.33 4.56
C SER A 219 30.99 7.58 3.53
N LYS A 220 32.31 7.66 3.67
CA LYS A 220 33.29 7.03 2.76
C LYS A 220 34.14 5.97 3.46
N ALA A 221 33.60 5.32 4.49
CA ALA A 221 34.34 4.37 5.31
C ALA A 221 34.86 3.17 4.49
N HIS A 222 34.16 2.79 3.43
CA HIS A 222 34.59 1.77 2.47
C HIS A 222 35.90 2.11 1.75
N GLN A 223 36.23 3.40 1.59
CA GLN A 223 37.47 3.83 0.91
C GLN A 223 38.71 3.59 1.78
N TYR A 224 38.52 3.45 3.10
CA TYR A 224 39.58 3.21 4.08
C TYR A 224 39.42 1.86 4.79
N ASP A 225 38.68 0.91 4.17
CA ASP A 225 38.45 -0.46 4.65
C ASP A 225 37.76 -0.55 6.04
N ALA A 226 37.00 0.48 6.42
CA ALA A 226 36.23 0.53 7.67
C ALA A 226 34.75 0.11 7.50
N ALA A 227 34.30 -0.09 6.27
CA ALA A 227 32.99 -0.63 5.94
C ALA A 227 33.05 -1.43 4.62
N ALA A 228 32.09 -2.33 4.40
CA ALA A 228 31.97 -2.99 3.10
C ALA A 228 31.50 -2.00 2.03
N ALA A 229 32.10 -2.08 0.84
CA ALA A 229 31.62 -1.35 -0.32
C ALA A 229 30.32 -1.99 -0.81
N ALA A 230 29.26 -1.19 -0.94
CA ALA A 230 27.94 -1.63 -1.36
C ALA A 230 27.46 -0.88 -2.61
N THR A 231 26.63 -1.55 -3.40
CA THR A 231 25.97 -1.00 -4.59
C THR A 231 24.54 -1.55 -4.66
N LEU A 232 23.59 -0.69 -5.03
CA LEU A 232 22.23 -1.08 -5.39
C LEU A 232 22.06 -0.89 -6.90
N THR A 233 21.59 -1.94 -7.57
CA THR A 233 21.30 -1.95 -9.00
C THR A 233 19.83 -2.30 -9.23
N ILE A 234 19.15 -1.55 -10.08
CA ILE A 234 17.77 -1.78 -10.46
C ILE A 234 17.73 -1.89 -11.98
N THR A 235 17.29 -3.03 -12.50
CA THR A 235 16.98 -3.21 -13.92
C THR A 235 15.47 -3.16 -14.08
N LYS A 236 14.98 -2.30 -14.97
CA LYS A 236 13.58 -2.15 -15.34
C LYS A 236 13.48 -2.27 -16.86
N ASN A 237 12.76 -3.28 -17.36
CA ASN A 237 12.56 -3.51 -18.80
C ASN A 237 13.87 -3.54 -19.59
N GLY A 238 14.90 -4.15 -19.02
CA GLY A 238 16.24 -4.23 -19.61
C GLY A 238 17.12 -2.97 -19.50
N LYS A 239 16.59 -1.82 -19.06
CA LYS A 239 17.40 -0.64 -18.73
C LYS A 239 17.89 -0.74 -17.27
N THR A 240 19.18 -0.57 -17.06
CA THR A 240 19.83 -0.72 -15.75
C THR A 240 20.22 0.62 -15.17
N TYR A 241 19.92 0.80 -13.89
CA TYR A 241 20.23 1.94 -13.06
C TYR A 241 21.01 1.46 -11.85
N HIS A 242 21.95 2.26 -11.35
CA HIS A 242 22.77 1.86 -10.21
C HIS A 242 23.16 3.07 -9.38
N THR A 243 23.43 2.83 -8.11
CA THR A 243 23.99 3.85 -7.22
C THR A 243 25.49 3.94 -7.41
N LYS A 244 26.07 5.09 -7.03
CA LYS A 244 27.48 5.11 -6.62
C LYS A 244 27.73 4.13 -5.49
N THR A 245 28.99 3.71 -5.33
CA THR A 245 29.40 2.89 -4.19
C THR A 245 29.17 3.64 -2.88
N PHE A 246 28.59 2.96 -1.90
CA PHE A 246 28.34 3.50 -0.56
C PHE A 246 28.76 2.51 0.53
N ASP A 247 28.80 2.96 1.78
CA ASP A 247 29.09 2.11 2.93
C ASP A 247 27.91 1.18 3.24
N ALA A 248 28.13 -0.14 3.24
CA ALA A 248 27.11 -1.10 3.66
C ALA A 248 26.55 -0.77 5.05
N GLY A 249 25.22 -0.80 5.19
CA GLY A 249 24.52 -0.40 6.42
C GLY A 249 24.35 1.13 6.59
N LYS A 250 24.89 1.95 5.68
CA LYS A 250 24.69 3.41 5.65
C LYS A 250 24.34 3.90 4.24
N PRO A 251 23.21 3.42 3.66
CA PRO A 251 22.75 3.91 2.36
C PRO A 251 22.31 5.38 2.43
N ASN A 252 22.17 6.02 1.27
CA ASN A 252 21.55 7.35 1.20
C ASN A 252 20.08 7.27 1.68
N ALA A 253 19.61 8.29 2.39
CA ALA A 253 18.25 8.34 2.95
C ALA A 253 17.13 8.07 1.91
N LYS A 254 17.33 8.44 0.64
CA LYS A 254 16.36 8.18 -0.43
C LYS A 254 16.13 6.69 -0.72
N ILE A 255 17.12 5.84 -0.45
CA ILE A 255 17.07 4.39 -0.74
C ILE A 255 17.13 3.52 0.53
N GLU A 256 17.27 4.13 1.71
CA GLU A 256 17.43 3.44 2.98
C GLU A 256 16.29 2.46 3.27
N ASP A 257 15.04 2.92 3.10
CA ASP A 257 13.85 2.10 3.30
C ASP A 257 13.80 0.89 2.36
N LEU A 258 14.20 1.07 1.09
CA LEU A 258 14.31 -0.03 0.13
C LEU A 258 15.40 -1.04 0.56
N VAL A 259 16.59 -0.56 0.91
CA VAL A 259 17.71 -1.41 1.33
C VAL A 259 17.36 -2.22 2.58
N ASN A 260 16.73 -1.60 3.59
CA ASN A 260 16.29 -2.28 4.80
C ASN A 260 15.23 -3.36 4.50
N THR A 261 14.33 -3.08 3.57
CA THR A 261 13.32 -4.05 3.11
C THR A 261 13.98 -5.26 2.43
N ILE A 262 14.98 -5.03 1.56
CA ILE A 262 15.75 -6.11 0.91
C ILE A 262 16.36 -7.04 1.97
N PHE A 263 17.00 -6.49 2.99
CA PHE A 263 17.59 -7.28 4.07
C PHE A 263 16.54 -8.09 4.84
N SER A 264 15.46 -7.44 5.28
CA SER A 264 14.37 -8.10 6.00
C SER A 264 13.78 -9.27 5.21
N LEU A 265 13.61 -9.13 3.89
CA LEU A 265 13.11 -10.20 3.03
C LEU A 265 14.11 -11.35 2.85
N SER A 266 15.41 -11.04 2.87
CA SER A 266 16.48 -12.04 2.71
C SER A 266 16.74 -12.89 3.95
N GLU A 267 16.33 -12.42 5.12
CA GLU A 267 16.49 -13.14 6.40
C GLU A 267 15.31 -14.05 6.73
N LYS A 268 14.17 -13.89 6.05
CA LYS A 268 13.01 -14.77 6.20
C LYS A 268 13.27 -16.14 5.55
N GLN A 269 13.13 -17.19 6.35
CA GLN A 269 13.17 -18.59 5.90
C GLN A 269 11.81 -19.05 5.39
#